data_AF-A0A7S4C3K7-F1
#
_entry.id   AF-A0A7S4C3K7-F1
#
_cell.length_a   1.000
_cell.length_b   1.000
_cell.length_c   1.000
_cell.angle_alpha   90.00
_cell.angle_beta   90.00
_cell.angle_gamma   90.00
#
_symmetry.space_group_name_H-M   'P 1'
#
loop_
_entity.id
_entity.type
_entity.pdbx_description
1 polymer ?
#
loop_
_entity_poly.entity_id
_entity_poly.type
_entity_poly.pdbx_seq_one_letter_code
_entity_poly.pdbx_strand_id
1 'polypeptide(L)'
;VVMCLSLLKGGHGAPSLLGVSCGSVGYWSVVLLNIPVLALLSALAARSLLKRHERRLAIGYEYAEGDVQWDADKVVRYPAIVACAAIAAGMLGVGGGMVLGPIFLELDLIPEVSSATSTLMVLFMSSSTVGQFIVLGMIDAEYALFFGIVGGVLGAIVGTKGARALLQKTGRTSIIIFFLAGLLIGSGLLMVSTGVIQLRETGFTNFRPVCGRAGKAAKFD
;
A
#
# COMPACT_ATOMS: atom_id res chain seq x y z
N VAL A 1 -10.84 7.39 5.61
CA VAL A 1 -11.77 6.22 5.52
C VAL A 1 -11.11 4.95 6.03
N VAL A 2 -10.02 4.49 5.40
CA VAL A 2 -9.31 3.26 5.83
C VAL A 2 -8.85 3.35 7.28
N MET A 3 -8.29 4.50 7.71
CA MET A 3 -7.98 4.77 9.13
C MET A 3 -9.19 4.54 10.04
N CYS A 4 -10.33 5.17 9.77
CA CYS A 4 -11.55 5.01 10.57
C CYS A 4 -12.02 3.55 10.65
N LEU A 5 -12.01 2.81 9.53
CA LEU A 5 -12.39 1.41 9.48
C LEU A 5 -11.40 0.50 10.25
N SER A 6 -10.10 0.83 10.21
CA SER A 6 -9.09 0.15 11.03
C SER A 6 -9.27 0.42 12.53
N LEU A 7 -9.67 1.63 12.90
CA LEU A 7 -9.99 1.99 14.29
C LEU A 7 -11.25 1.28 14.80
N LEU A 8 -12.27 1.13 13.95
CA LEU A 8 -13.49 0.36 14.24
C LEU A 8 -13.19 -1.13 14.50
N LYS A 9 -12.23 -1.70 13.76
CA LYS A 9 -11.82 -3.11 13.86
C LYS A 9 -10.99 -3.41 15.12
N GLY A 10 -10.11 -2.49 15.54
CA GLY A 10 -9.09 -2.73 16.57
C GLY A 10 -7.94 -3.63 16.09
N GLY A 11 -6.83 -3.60 16.82
CA GLY A 11 -5.56 -4.28 16.50
C GLY A 11 -5.20 -5.38 17.49
N HIS A 12 -4.08 -6.08 17.25
CA HIS A 12 -3.57 -7.13 18.13
C HIS A 12 -2.98 -6.47 19.40
N GLY A 13 -3.81 -6.25 20.43
CA GLY A 13 -3.41 -5.62 21.69
C GLY A 13 -4.11 -4.30 22.03
N ALA A 14 -4.89 -3.73 21.12
CA ALA A 14 -5.66 -2.50 21.35
C ALA A 14 -7.16 -2.82 21.43
N PRO A 15 -7.92 -2.25 22.39
CA PRO A 15 -9.37 -2.43 22.42
C PRO A 15 -9.97 -1.86 21.13
N SER A 16 -10.77 -2.68 20.44
CA SER A 16 -11.62 -2.20 19.35
C SER A 16 -12.64 -1.21 19.92
N LEU A 17 -12.85 -0.07 19.26
CA LEU A 17 -13.87 0.92 19.68
C LEU A 17 -15.27 0.31 19.80
N LEU A 18 -15.54 -0.77 19.07
CA LEU A 18 -16.78 -1.54 19.10
C LEU A 18 -16.74 -2.77 20.04
N GLY A 19 -15.64 -3.04 20.75
CA GLY A 19 -15.51 -4.18 21.68
C GLY A 19 -15.70 -5.55 21.01
N VAL A 20 -15.50 -5.65 19.70
CA VAL A 20 -15.79 -6.87 18.93
C VAL A 20 -14.70 -7.90 19.19
N SER A 21 -15.10 -9.06 19.71
CA SER A 21 -14.20 -10.20 19.95
C SER A 21 -13.57 -10.69 18.64
N CYS A 22 -12.28 -11.01 18.70
CA CYS A 22 -11.52 -11.50 17.56
C CYS A 22 -12.14 -12.83 17.08
N GLY A 23 -12.52 -12.89 15.80
CA GLY A 23 -13.17 -14.07 15.19
C GLY A 23 -14.68 -14.06 15.24
N SER A 24 -15.31 -13.05 15.85
CA SER A 24 -16.76 -12.84 15.78
C SER A 24 -17.21 -12.47 14.36
N VAL A 25 -18.49 -12.71 14.06
CA VAL A 25 -19.15 -12.25 12.83
C VAL A 25 -18.95 -10.74 12.63
N GLY A 26 -18.93 -9.96 13.72
CA GLY A 26 -18.67 -8.52 13.67
C GLY A 26 -17.25 -8.14 13.22
N TYR A 27 -16.25 -8.98 13.49
CA TYR A 27 -14.87 -8.73 13.05
C TYR A 27 -14.76 -8.93 11.54
N TRP A 28 -15.33 -10.02 11.03
CA TRP A 28 -15.36 -10.31 9.60
C TRP A 28 -16.24 -9.33 8.83
N SER A 29 -17.34 -8.84 9.43
CA SER A 29 -18.17 -7.82 8.80
C SER A 29 -17.41 -6.51 8.61
N VAL A 30 -16.62 -6.05 9.58
CA VAL A 30 -15.81 -4.82 9.43
C VAL A 30 -14.69 -5.02 8.39
N VAL A 31 -14.07 -6.20 8.34
CA VAL A 31 -13.07 -6.51 7.30
C VAL A 31 -13.72 -6.52 5.91
N LEU A 32 -14.81 -7.26 5.75
CA LEU A 32 -15.53 -7.35 4.48
C LEU A 32 -16.12 -6.00 4.06
N LEU A 33 -16.51 -5.14 5.01
CA LEU A 33 -17.02 -3.78 4.75
C LEU A 33 -15.98 -2.87 4.09
N ASN A 34 -14.68 -3.12 4.24
CA ASN A 34 -13.65 -2.32 3.56
C ASN A 34 -13.75 -2.45 2.03
N ILE A 35 -14.07 -3.64 1.50
CA ILE A 35 -14.17 -3.89 0.06
C ILE A 35 -15.28 -3.04 -0.61
N PRO A 36 -16.56 -3.10 -0.18
CA PRO A 36 -17.61 -2.30 -0.80
C PRO A 36 -17.43 -0.80 -0.57
N VAL A 37 -16.86 -0.37 0.57
CA VAL A 37 -16.57 1.06 0.80
C VAL A 37 -15.52 1.57 -0.19
N LEU A 38 -14.42 0.82 -0.38
CA LEU A 38 -13.41 1.17 -1.37
C LEU A 38 -13.96 1.12 -2.79
N ALA A 39 -14.73 0.09 -3.13
CA ALA A 39 -15.37 -0.03 -4.44
C ALA A 39 -16.34 1.14 -4.72
N LEU A 40 -17.12 1.56 -3.72
CA LEU A 40 -18.02 2.71 -3.83
C LEU A 40 -17.24 4.01 -4.06
N LEU A 41 -16.18 4.25 -3.29
CA LEU A 41 -15.34 5.44 -3.45
C LEU A 41 -14.68 5.47 -4.83
N SER A 42 -14.17 4.32 -5.30
CA SER A 42 -13.62 4.18 -6.65
C SER A 42 -14.69 4.43 -7.73
N ALA A 43 -15.91 3.93 -7.55
CA ALA A 43 -17.02 4.15 -8.48
C ALA A 43 -17.49 5.63 -8.50
N LEU A 44 -17.51 6.30 -7.34
CA LEU A 44 -17.83 7.73 -7.26
C LEU A 44 -16.74 8.58 -7.93
N ALA A 45 -15.46 8.26 -7.68
CA ALA A 45 -14.33 8.89 -8.36
C ALA A 45 -14.42 8.69 -9.87
N ALA A 46 -14.66 7.47 -10.33
CA ALA A 46 -14.89 7.12 -11.73
C ALA A 46 -16.00 7.95 -12.38
N ARG A 47 -17.18 8.01 -11.75
CA ARG A 47 -18.31 8.84 -12.24
C ARG A 47 -17.95 10.31 -12.30
N SER A 48 -17.23 10.82 -11.30
CA SER A 48 -16.79 12.21 -11.28
C SER A 48 -15.78 12.54 -12.38
N LEU A 49 -14.90 11.58 -12.72
CA LEU A 49 -13.94 11.69 -13.81
C LEU A 49 -14.64 11.69 -15.17
N LEU A 50 -15.57 10.76 -15.41
CA LEU A 50 -16.34 10.71 -16.66
C LEU A 50 -17.19 11.97 -16.86
N LYS A 51 -17.88 12.45 -15.82
CA LYS A 51 -18.66 13.70 -15.89
C LYS A 51 -17.78 14.94 -16.10
N ARG A 52 -16.52 14.90 -15.68
CA ARG A 52 -15.54 15.96 -15.99
C ARG A 52 -15.03 15.84 -17.42
N HIS A 53 -14.81 14.63 -17.91
CA HIS A 53 -14.41 14.35 -19.27
C HIS A 53 -15.47 14.81 -20.28
N GLU A 54 -16.74 14.45 -20.09
CA GLU A 54 -17.87 14.92 -20.91
C GLU A 54 -17.97 16.45 -20.93
N ARG A 55 -17.77 17.08 -19.76
CA ARG A 55 -17.75 18.54 -19.68
C ARG A 55 -16.59 19.14 -20.48
N ARG A 56 -15.37 18.60 -20.38
CA ARG A 56 -14.20 19.07 -21.14
C ARG A 56 -14.40 18.93 -22.65
N LEU A 57 -15.02 17.84 -23.10
CA LEU A 57 -15.41 17.64 -24.50
C LEU A 57 -16.44 18.67 -24.98
N ALA A 58 -17.44 18.99 -24.17
CA ALA A 58 -18.49 19.94 -24.53
C ALA A 58 -17.98 21.38 -24.74
N ILE A 59 -16.88 21.76 -24.10
CA ILE A 59 -16.21 23.07 -24.26
C ILE A 59 -15.08 23.03 -25.30
N GLY A 60 -14.85 21.90 -25.98
CA GLY A 60 -13.78 21.77 -26.97
C GLY A 60 -12.38 21.95 -26.37
N TYR A 61 -12.16 21.49 -25.13
CA TYR A 61 -10.88 21.63 -24.44
C TYR A 61 -9.76 20.90 -25.19
N GLU A 62 -8.70 21.63 -25.55
CA GLU A 62 -7.50 21.06 -26.15
C GLU A 62 -6.66 20.39 -25.04
N TYR A 63 -6.42 19.09 -25.18
CA TYR A 63 -5.61 18.34 -24.21
C TYR A 63 -4.15 18.74 -24.34
N ALA A 64 -3.54 19.15 -23.24
CA ALA A 64 -2.11 19.41 -23.18
C ALA A 64 -1.32 18.09 -23.24
N GLU A 65 -0.03 18.17 -23.61
CA GLU A 65 0.86 17.02 -23.64
C GLU A 65 0.92 16.35 -22.26
N GLY A 66 0.57 15.06 -22.20
CA GLY A 66 0.49 14.25 -20.99
C GLY A 66 -0.77 14.44 -20.12
N ASP A 67 -1.83 15.05 -20.64
CA ASP A 67 -3.15 15.04 -19.99
C ASP A 67 -3.92 13.74 -20.33
N VAL A 68 -4.44 13.07 -19.31
CA VAL A 68 -5.09 11.76 -19.47
C VAL A 68 -6.50 11.93 -20.02
N GLN A 69 -6.76 11.31 -21.18
CA GLN A 69 -8.11 11.19 -21.74
C GLN A 69 -8.84 10.02 -21.06
N TRP A 70 -9.73 10.37 -20.12
CA TRP A 70 -10.51 9.43 -19.32
C TRP A 70 -11.69 8.83 -20.08
N ASP A 71 -11.51 7.64 -20.65
CA ASP A 71 -12.59 6.83 -21.22
C ASP A 71 -13.27 5.93 -20.17
N ALA A 72 -14.49 5.48 -20.47
CA ALA A 72 -15.23 4.54 -19.63
C ALA A 72 -14.45 3.24 -19.35
N ASP A 73 -13.69 2.75 -20.34
CA ASP A 73 -12.83 1.56 -20.18
C ASP A 73 -11.64 1.84 -19.25
N LYS A 74 -10.89 2.93 -19.52
CA LYS A 74 -9.69 3.30 -18.76
C LYS A 74 -9.99 3.54 -17.28
N VAL A 75 -11.11 4.21 -17.00
CA VAL A 75 -11.54 4.53 -15.63
C VAL A 75 -11.81 3.28 -14.79
N VAL A 76 -12.14 2.13 -15.40
CA VAL A 76 -12.36 0.86 -14.70
C VAL A 76 -11.11 -0.03 -14.73
N ARG A 77 -10.47 -0.13 -15.90
CA ARG A 77 -9.35 -1.04 -16.14
C ARG A 77 -8.11 -0.70 -15.33
N TYR A 78 -7.68 0.56 -15.32
CA TYR A 78 -6.45 0.94 -14.62
C TYR A 78 -6.55 0.76 -13.10
N PRO A 79 -7.62 1.21 -12.41
CA PRO A 79 -7.79 0.93 -10.98
C PRO A 79 -7.88 -0.56 -10.65
N ALA A 80 -8.48 -1.38 -11.51
CA ALA A 80 -8.55 -2.82 -11.31
C ALA A 80 -7.15 -3.48 -11.38
N ILE A 81 -6.33 -3.10 -12.36
CA ILE A 81 -4.95 -3.58 -12.49
C ILE A 81 -4.13 -3.16 -11.26
N VAL A 82 -4.23 -1.89 -10.84
CA VAL A 82 -3.55 -1.38 -9.63
C VAL A 82 -4.00 -2.16 -8.40
N ALA A 83 -5.29 -2.45 -8.24
CA ALA A 83 -5.81 -3.19 -7.10
C ALA A 83 -5.28 -4.62 -7.04
N CYS A 84 -5.32 -5.36 -8.16
CA CYS A 84 -4.78 -6.71 -8.24
C CYS A 84 -3.27 -6.74 -7.95
N ALA A 85 -2.53 -5.81 -8.55
CA ALA A 85 -1.09 -5.69 -8.33
C ALA A 85 -0.76 -5.27 -6.88
N ALA A 86 -1.57 -4.41 -6.26
CA ALA A 86 -1.40 -4.01 -4.86
C ALA A 86 -1.71 -5.15 -3.89
N ILE A 87 -2.70 -6.02 -4.19
CA ILE A 87 -2.97 -7.22 -3.39
C ILE A 87 -1.77 -8.17 -3.46
N ALA A 88 -1.26 -8.44 -4.67
CA ALA A 88 -0.08 -9.28 -4.85
C ALA A 88 1.17 -8.68 -4.17
N ALA A 89 1.39 -7.38 -4.32
CA ALA A 89 2.49 -6.66 -3.66
C ALA A 89 2.34 -6.71 -2.13
N GLY A 90 1.14 -6.52 -1.60
CA GLY A 90 0.85 -6.62 -0.17
C GLY A 90 1.15 -8.01 0.40
N MET A 91 0.84 -9.07 -0.34
CA MET A 91 1.18 -10.45 0.06
C MET A 91 2.69 -10.69 0.14
N LEU A 92 3.46 -10.03 -0.73
CA LEU A 92 4.92 -10.13 -0.77
C LEU A 92 5.63 -9.16 0.21
N GLY A 93 4.88 -8.33 0.94
CA GLY A 93 5.43 -7.29 1.83
C GLY A 93 6.00 -6.08 1.08
N VAL A 94 5.59 -5.89 -0.17
CA VAL A 94 6.10 -4.91 -1.12
C VAL A 94 5.16 -3.70 -1.11
N GLY A 95 5.67 -2.53 -0.74
CA GLY A 95 4.87 -1.30 -0.76
C GLY A 95 4.33 -0.99 -2.16
N GLY A 96 3.01 -0.81 -2.30
CA GLY A 96 2.32 -0.65 -3.59
C GLY A 96 2.78 0.55 -4.46
N GLY A 97 3.62 1.43 -3.93
CA GLY A 97 4.22 2.57 -4.64
C GLY A 97 5.08 2.16 -5.85
N MET A 98 5.67 0.96 -5.84
CA MET A 98 6.48 0.48 -6.97
C MET A 98 5.66 0.19 -8.24
N VAL A 99 4.36 -0.08 -8.10
CA VAL A 99 3.46 -0.42 -9.21
C VAL A 99 2.91 0.84 -9.90
N LEU A 100 2.79 1.95 -9.17
CA LEU A 100 2.23 3.21 -9.68
C LEU A 100 3.10 3.85 -10.77
N GLY A 101 4.43 3.71 -10.68
CA GLY A 101 5.37 4.31 -11.64
C GLY A 101 5.15 3.85 -13.09
N PRO A 102 5.22 2.54 -13.39
CA PRO A 102 4.95 2.02 -14.73
C PRO A 102 3.55 2.36 -15.26
N ILE A 103 2.53 2.30 -14.39
CA ILE A 103 1.14 2.57 -14.78
C ILE A 103 0.95 4.04 -15.18
N PHE A 104 1.62 4.98 -14.50
CA PHE A 104 1.56 6.38 -14.90
C PHE A 104 2.27 6.66 -16.23
N LEU A 105 3.33 5.90 -16.55
CA LEU A 105 3.96 5.99 -17.87
C LEU A 105 3.08 5.42 -18.97
N GLU A 106 2.32 4.35 -18.71
CA GLU A 106 1.30 3.82 -19.65
C GLU A 106 0.10 4.76 -19.86
N LEU A 107 -0.12 5.68 -18.92
CA LEU A 107 -1.14 6.73 -19.02
C LEU A 107 -0.62 8.00 -19.71
N ASP A 108 0.59 7.95 -20.28
CA ASP A 108 1.29 9.07 -20.93
C ASP A 108 1.46 10.30 -20.02
N LEU A 109 1.45 10.12 -18.69
CA LEU A 109 1.65 11.23 -17.76
C LEU A 109 3.10 11.73 -17.83
N ILE A 110 3.25 13.05 -17.78
CA ILE A 110 4.56 13.69 -17.65
C ILE A 110 5.28 13.10 -16.41
N PRO A 111 6.50 12.55 -16.57
CA PRO A 111 7.18 11.82 -15.51
C PRO A 111 7.45 12.68 -14.27
N GLU A 112 7.63 13.99 -14.45
CA GLU A 112 7.81 14.94 -13.36
C GLU A 112 6.56 15.05 -12.47
N VAL A 113 5.38 15.17 -13.08
CA VAL A 113 4.10 15.25 -12.35
C VAL A 113 3.74 13.90 -11.73
N SER A 114 3.98 12.81 -12.45
CA SER A 114 3.77 11.44 -11.99
C SER A 114 4.61 11.12 -10.74
N SER A 115 5.90 11.51 -10.75
CA SER A 115 6.82 11.33 -9.62
C SER A 115 6.39 12.14 -8.39
N ALA A 116 6.00 13.41 -8.58
CA ALA A 116 5.51 14.26 -7.50
C ALA A 116 4.22 13.69 -6.89
N THR A 117 3.28 13.27 -7.73
CA THR A 117 1.99 12.68 -7.31
C THR A 117 2.19 11.39 -6.54
N SER A 118 3.05 10.49 -7.05
CA SER A 118 3.38 9.21 -6.39
C SER A 118 3.99 9.44 -5.01
N THR A 119 4.92 10.40 -4.90
CA THR A 119 5.58 10.73 -3.63
C THR A 119 4.60 11.29 -2.61
N LEU A 120 3.69 12.17 -3.04
CA LEU A 120 2.64 12.72 -2.19
C LEU A 120 1.68 11.61 -1.70
N MET A 121 1.28 10.70 -2.60
CA MET A 121 0.44 9.55 -2.24
C MET A 121 1.13 8.67 -1.20
N VAL A 122 2.42 8.35 -1.38
CA VAL A 122 3.19 7.54 -0.42
C VAL A 122 3.32 8.24 0.93
N LEU A 123 3.55 9.56 0.95
CA LEU A 123 3.62 10.34 2.17
C LEU A 123 2.29 10.35 2.93
N PHE A 124 1.16 10.49 2.22
CA PHE A 124 -0.15 10.44 2.84
C PHE A 124 -0.49 9.04 3.36
N MET A 125 -0.18 7.99 2.59
CA MET A 125 -0.39 6.60 3.00
C MET A 125 0.45 6.23 4.22
N SER A 126 1.73 6.62 4.25
CA SER A 126 2.62 6.35 5.38
C SER A 126 2.19 7.12 6.61
N SER A 127 1.82 8.40 6.48
CA SER A 127 1.29 9.22 7.57
C SER A 127 0.00 8.61 8.16
N SER A 128 -0.94 8.20 7.31
CA SER A 128 -2.16 7.51 7.74
C SER A 128 -1.85 6.20 8.47
N THR A 129 -0.85 5.45 8.00
CA THR A 129 -0.46 4.14 8.58
C THR A 129 0.20 4.31 9.95
N VAL A 130 1.11 5.27 10.08
CA VAL A 130 1.72 5.64 11.36
C VAL A 130 0.65 6.13 12.33
N GLY A 131 -0.28 6.98 11.88
CA GLY A 131 -1.42 7.43 12.69
C GLY A 131 -2.28 6.26 13.17
N GLN A 132 -2.58 5.28 12.31
CA GLN A 132 -3.29 4.06 12.71
C GLN A 132 -2.54 3.30 13.81
N PHE A 133 -1.22 3.11 13.66
CA PHE A 133 -0.44 2.36 14.64
C PHE A 133 -0.25 3.10 15.98
N ILE A 134 -0.16 4.43 15.97
CA ILE A 134 -0.12 5.26 17.18
C ILE A 134 -1.44 5.10 17.95
N VAL A 135 -2.58 5.23 17.28
CA VAL A 135 -3.89 5.12 17.94
C VAL A 135 -4.14 3.69 18.46
N LEU A 136 -3.60 2.68 17.78
CA LEU A 136 -3.62 1.29 18.25
C LEU A 136 -2.63 1.02 19.39
N GLY A 137 -1.79 1.98 19.80
CA GLY A 137 -0.82 1.79 20.88
C GLY A 137 0.21 0.67 20.64
N MET A 138 0.40 0.27 19.38
CA MET A 138 1.28 -0.84 18.99
C MET A 138 2.73 -0.38 18.75
N ILE A 139 3.04 0.89 19.05
CA ILE A 139 4.33 1.51 18.75
C ILE A 139 5.02 1.90 20.05
N ASP A 140 6.22 1.37 20.23
CA ASP A 140 7.21 1.93 21.16
C ASP A 140 7.82 3.19 20.55
N ALA A 141 7.60 4.35 21.19
CA ALA A 141 7.95 5.66 20.63
C ALA A 141 9.45 5.79 20.29
N GLU A 142 10.33 5.18 21.08
CA GLU A 142 11.78 5.23 20.90
C GLU A 142 12.22 4.52 19.61
N TYR A 143 11.71 3.30 19.39
CA TYR A 143 11.98 2.54 18.18
C TYR A 143 11.36 3.20 16.94
N ALA A 144 10.13 3.72 17.06
CA ALA A 144 9.46 4.42 15.97
C ALA A 144 10.28 5.63 15.49
N LEU A 145 10.80 6.40 16.44
CA LEU A 145 11.55 7.61 16.14
C LEU A 145 12.94 7.27 15.57
N PHE A 146 13.61 6.25 16.11
CA PHE A 146 14.88 5.78 15.58
C PHE A 146 14.75 5.26 14.14
N PHE A 147 13.83 4.32 13.89
CA PHE A 147 13.63 3.77 12.55
C PHE A 147 13.02 4.79 11.57
N GLY A 148 12.16 5.68 12.06
CA GLY A 148 11.57 6.75 11.24
C GLY A 148 12.61 7.75 10.75
N ILE A 149 13.52 8.21 11.62
CA ILE A 149 14.56 9.17 11.26
C ILE A 149 15.69 8.48 10.48
N VAL A 150 16.24 7.39 11.01
CA VAL A 150 17.40 6.72 10.42
C VAL A 150 16.99 5.92 9.18
N GLY A 151 16.00 5.04 9.31
CA GLY A 151 15.55 4.20 8.19
C GLY A 151 14.73 5.00 7.16
N GLY A 152 13.83 5.85 7.63
CA GLY A 152 12.95 6.64 6.77
C GLY A 152 13.68 7.81 6.10
N VAL A 153 14.10 8.81 6.87
CA VAL A 153 14.64 10.06 6.31
C VAL A 153 16.03 9.85 5.69
N LEU A 154 16.99 9.31 6.45
CA LEU A 154 18.34 9.10 5.91
C LEU A 154 18.32 8.04 4.80
N GLY A 155 17.59 6.94 4.98
CA GLY A 155 17.42 5.92 3.95
C GLY A 155 16.79 6.47 2.67
N ALA A 156 15.75 7.31 2.75
CA ALA A 156 15.14 7.92 1.57
C ALA A 156 16.10 8.91 0.88
N ILE A 157 16.85 9.73 1.62
CA ILE A 157 17.81 10.66 1.04
C ILE A 157 18.94 9.89 0.33
N VAL A 158 19.51 8.90 1.00
CA VAL A 158 20.60 8.08 0.43
C VAL A 158 20.09 7.26 -0.76
N GLY A 159 18.92 6.65 -0.65
CA GLY A 159 18.31 5.84 -1.71
C GLY A 159 17.96 6.67 -2.94
N THR A 160 17.34 7.83 -2.78
CA THR A 160 16.97 8.70 -3.92
C THR A 160 18.20 9.35 -4.56
N LYS A 161 19.17 9.83 -3.77
CA LYS A 161 20.44 10.35 -4.30
C LYS A 161 21.25 9.25 -4.99
N GLY A 162 21.31 8.06 -4.39
CA GLY A 162 21.99 6.90 -4.95
C GLY A 162 21.36 6.46 -6.27
N ALA A 163 20.04 6.34 -6.33
CA ALA A 163 19.31 6.00 -7.55
C ALA A 163 19.54 7.03 -8.66
N ARG A 164 19.50 8.34 -8.33
CA ARG A 164 19.80 9.41 -9.30
C ARG A 164 21.25 9.37 -9.78
N ALA A 165 22.22 9.19 -8.89
CA ALA A 165 23.63 9.09 -9.25
C ALA A 165 23.92 7.86 -10.12
N LEU A 166 23.27 6.73 -9.82
CA LEU A 166 23.38 5.51 -10.60
C LEU A 166 22.78 5.70 -12.00
N LEU A 167 21.62 6.35 -12.10
CA LEU A 167 20.97 6.67 -13.36
C LEU A 167 21.84 7.61 -14.21
N GLN A 168 22.42 8.65 -13.62
CA GLN A 168 23.31 9.58 -14.33
C GLN A 168 24.59 8.91 -14.84
N LYS A 169 25.15 7.94 -14.09
CA LYS A 169 26.36 7.21 -14.51
C LYS A 169 26.10 6.18 -15.60
N THR A 170 24.95 5.50 -15.58
CA THR A 170 24.65 4.39 -16.51
C THR A 170 23.72 4.77 -17.65
N GLY A 171 22.93 5.85 -17.51
CA GLY A 171 21.98 6.32 -18.51
C GLY A 171 20.79 5.39 -18.77
N ARG A 172 20.61 4.31 -18.00
CA ARG A 172 19.61 3.26 -18.27
C ARG A 172 18.72 2.98 -17.06
N THR A 173 17.44 3.36 -17.16
CA THR A 173 16.41 3.10 -16.14
C THR A 173 16.17 1.60 -15.89
N SER A 174 16.45 0.75 -16.88
CA SER A 174 16.26 -0.70 -16.80
C SER A 174 17.09 -1.38 -15.69
N ILE A 175 18.25 -0.83 -15.34
CA ILE A 175 19.10 -1.38 -14.27
C ILE A 175 18.42 -1.22 -12.90
N ILE A 176 17.73 -0.10 -12.68
CA ILE A 176 16.96 0.14 -11.45
C ILE A 176 15.82 -0.86 -11.33
N ILE A 177 15.10 -1.09 -12.44
CA ILE A 177 13.99 -2.05 -12.48
C ILE A 177 14.52 -3.47 -12.22
N PHE A 178 15.65 -3.86 -12.80
CA PHE A 178 16.25 -5.17 -12.58
C PHE A 178 16.70 -5.37 -11.13
N PHE A 179 17.31 -4.34 -10.52
CA PHE A 179 17.69 -4.36 -9.11
C PHE A 179 16.46 -4.50 -8.20
N LEU A 180 15.41 -3.72 -8.44
CA LEU A 180 14.15 -3.83 -7.71
C LEU A 180 13.54 -5.23 -7.89
N ALA A 181 13.45 -5.75 -9.11
CA ALA A 181 12.96 -7.09 -9.38
C ALA A 181 13.78 -8.16 -8.64
N GLY A 182 15.10 -8.01 -8.59
CA GLY A 182 15.98 -8.88 -7.80
C GLY A 182 15.68 -8.84 -6.30
N LEU A 183 15.43 -7.64 -5.74
CA LEU A 183 15.00 -7.50 -4.34
C LEU A 183 13.65 -8.17 -4.08
N LEU A 184 12.70 -8.06 -5.01
CA LEU A 184 11.37 -8.68 -4.90
C LEU A 184 11.45 -10.21 -4.96
N ILE A 185 12.28 -10.75 -5.87
CA ILE A 185 12.50 -12.19 -5.97
C ILE A 185 13.22 -12.68 -4.70
N GLY A 186 14.23 -11.95 -4.24
CA GLY A 186 14.95 -12.28 -3.01
C GLY A 186 14.04 -12.29 -1.77
N SER A 187 13.20 -11.28 -1.60
CA SER A 187 12.24 -11.23 -0.49
C SER A 187 11.21 -12.35 -0.59
N GLY A 188 10.70 -12.63 -1.79
CA GLY A 188 9.79 -13.75 -2.04
C GLY A 188 10.42 -15.10 -1.69
N LEU A 189 11.66 -15.35 -2.10
CA LEU A 189 12.38 -16.58 -1.78
C LEU A 189 12.64 -16.74 -0.28
N LEU A 190 12.98 -15.65 0.43
CA LEU A 190 13.14 -15.68 1.89
C LEU A 190 11.82 -15.97 2.61
N MET A 191 10.72 -15.41 2.13
CA MET A 191 9.40 -15.69 2.69
C MET A 191 8.98 -17.14 2.45
N VAL A 192 9.26 -17.68 1.26
CA VAL A 192 9.01 -19.09 0.94
C VAL A 192 9.91 -20.00 1.78
N SER A 193 11.20 -19.68 1.93
CA SER A 193 12.14 -20.53 2.67
C SER A 193 11.79 -20.61 4.15
N THR A 194 11.55 -19.45 4.79
CA THR A 194 11.07 -19.38 6.19
C THR A 194 9.73 -20.08 6.36
N GLY A 195 8.81 -19.90 5.40
CA GLY A 195 7.53 -20.62 5.38
C GLY A 195 7.69 -22.14 5.29
N VAL A 196 8.61 -22.64 4.46
CA VAL A 196 8.87 -24.08 4.30
C VAL A 196 9.57 -24.68 5.53
N ILE A 197 10.53 -23.96 6.13
CA ILE A 197 11.18 -24.37 7.39
C ILE A 197 10.12 -24.48 8.49
N GLN A 198 9.29 -23.45 8.63
CA GLN A 198 8.22 -23.43 9.61
C GLN A 198 7.19 -24.54 9.36
N LEU A 199 6.87 -24.84 8.10
CA LEU A 199 5.97 -25.94 7.73
C LEU A 199 6.56 -27.32 8.03
N ARG A 200 7.88 -27.50 7.86
CA ARG A 200 8.57 -28.74 8.22
C ARG A 200 8.63 -28.95 9.73
N GLU A 201 8.84 -27.90 10.50
CA GLU A 201 8.96 -28.00 11.96
C GLU A 201 7.60 -28.13 12.66
N THR A 202 6.56 -27.44 12.18
CA THR A 202 5.26 -27.37 12.87
C THR A 202 4.16 -28.24 12.27
N GLY A 203 4.38 -28.80 11.07
CA GLY A 203 3.39 -29.57 10.32
C GLY A 203 2.23 -28.71 9.80
N PHE A 204 1.45 -29.23 8.85
CA PHE A 204 0.35 -28.49 8.18
C PHE A 204 -0.82 -28.12 9.13
N THR A 205 -0.80 -28.57 10.38
CA THR A 205 -1.94 -28.50 11.32
C THR A 205 -1.82 -27.38 12.37
N ASN A 206 -0.69 -26.69 12.50
CA ASN A 206 -0.46 -25.62 13.47
C ASN A 206 -0.52 -24.21 12.87
N PHE A 207 -1.50 -23.93 12.01
CA PHE A 207 -1.83 -22.55 11.69
C PHE A 207 -2.32 -21.87 12.97
N ARG A 208 -1.54 -20.90 13.48
CA ARG A 208 -2.04 -20.03 14.55
C ARG A 208 -3.34 -19.41 14.04
N PRO A 209 -4.47 -19.57 14.76
CA PRO A 209 -5.69 -18.89 14.35
C PRO A 209 -5.38 -17.41 14.23
N VAL A 210 -5.94 -16.74 13.22
CA VAL A 210 -5.80 -15.29 12.98
C VAL A 210 -6.09 -14.48 14.25
N CYS A 211 -6.86 -15.08 15.16
CA CYS A 211 -7.09 -14.68 16.53
C CYS A 211 -6.40 -15.65 17.51
N GLY A 212 -5.07 -15.57 17.66
CA GLY A 212 -4.35 -16.31 18.70
C GLY A 212 -4.70 -15.74 20.08
N ARG A 213 -4.98 -16.62 21.07
CA ARG A 213 -5.42 -16.31 22.45
C ARG A 213 -5.03 -14.90 22.91
N ALA A 214 -5.95 -13.95 22.80
CA ALA A 214 -5.92 -12.75 23.60
C ALA A 214 -6.05 -13.18 25.07
N GLY A 215 -4.97 -13.06 25.86
CA GLY A 215 -5.11 -13.21 27.32
C GLY A 215 -3.98 -13.81 28.15
N LYS A 216 -2.70 -13.84 27.73
CA LYS A 216 -1.57 -14.08 28.66
C LYS A 216 -0.27 -13.36 28.28
N ALA A 217 -0.33 -12.04 28.04
CA ALA A 217 0.87 -11.21 27.91
C ALA A 217 0.79 -9.94 28.78
N ALA A 218 0.11 -10.02 29.92
CA ALA A 218 0.07 -8.97 30.93
C ALA A 218 0.14 -9.60 32.33
N LYS A 219 1.30 -10.19 32.64
CA LYS A 219 1.81 -10.37 34.00
C LYS A 219 3.31 -10.61 33.89
N PHE A 220 4.05 -9.51 33.83
CA PHE A 220 5.42 -9.49 34.31
C PHE A 220 5.31 -9.15 35.79
N ASP A 221 5.54 -10.14 36.65
CA ASP A 221 6.12 -9.94 37.97
C ASP A 221 7.65 -9.95 37.81
#